data_AF-A0A9D8QVG4-F1
#
_entry.id   AF-A0A9D8QVG4-F1
#
_cell.length_a   1.000
_cell.length_b   1.000
_cell.length_c   1.000
_cell.angle_alpha   90.00
_cell.angle_beta   90.00
_cell.angle_gamma   90.00
#
_symmetry.space_group_name_H-M   'P 1'
#
loop_
_entity.id
_entity.type
_entity.pdbx_description
1 polymer ?
#
loop_
_entity_poly.entity_id
_entity_poly.type
_entity_poly.pdbx_seq_one_letter_code
_entity_poly.pdbx_strand_id
1 'polypeptide(L)'
;MDSRIYGISGYLLGGHQQRPFELHSARSSGIEWEWTYAPWYESGNWFAPGEGWQGETNPYWDYYGHKKEKQLTREEYDEVLRQEMLWGDKVAAMFFYILVKDIHQNVANSYPDAVRGGSALHSRPSNAGKTKSVFAPGSPIFDYLKKQLKEIVDRYEVSGFSFDMANSSFHFTTPSQLEYAVGRSWYDDGTIYTSDSVAPIPFSDYIHTLKRNGKTMGTMFNAANSEFSPFTFFHCDGAIVEGSAAGNVDMVLPLRLTLGRKPFSFWHAPLAGIRQYLYGGNPKTAAEVARGGKLFYILSCYRYGCSVMNWMSTDSVFMPHLSAIRAVCEAGYHPVTAIRGAEPFWASRFGDGPGTILTISNPKREKLTRTIRVVNGYLGKGKYVFIPQSGRLGQKIVDGETVFELTLEPKEVVALRTAEIEGEAAEISVSADEQEIAFQADAPFAFTLPSADFDGRRIDYEAKFVSGKTDNAVSLKLLPACGIFAPEESMTAFLAEGETPALEAGSEKEVQIAAESVAMYRPTETASLRRFGNLNGNAGFLDAKLAKPDLEIVQVGKGAAGKKILVGTTADFPGLEVPENFPGPFLAMPDADTLWIGGRTPDQVRKAALVYFDMLDREWSSR
;
A
#
# COMPACT_ATOMS: atom_id res chain seq x y z
N MET A 1 -4.54 -10.31 13.48
CA MET A 1 -4.30 -10.00 12.07
C MET A 1 -3.17 -9.00 11.97
N ASP A 2 -2.45 -8.95 10.86
CA ASP A 2 -1.44 -7.92 10.62
C ASP A 2 -2.12 -6.55 10.41
N SER A 3 -1.68 -5.49 11.09
CA SER A 3 -2.30 -4.16 10.98
C SER A 3 -1.87 -3.41 9.72
N ARG A 4 -0.81 -3.87 9.04
CA ARG A 4 -0.29 -3.23 7.82
C ARG A 4 -1.23 -3.37 6.62
N ILE A 5 -2.28 -4.19 6.72
CA ILE A 5 -3.32 -4.35 5.68
C ILE A 5 -4.04 -3.05 5.32
N TYR A 6 -4.06 -2.07 6.22
CA TYR A 6 -4.77 -0.81 6.04
C TYR A 6 -4.00 0.23 5.22
N GLY A 7 -2.74 -0.04 4.89
CA GLY A 7 -1.90 0.92 4.19
C GLY A 7 -2.00 0.88 2.67
N ILE A 8 -1.04 1.53 2.04
CA ILE A 8 -0.74 1.51 0.62
C ILE A 8 -0.35 0.09 0.22
N SER A 9 -1.07 -0.41 -0.79
CA SER A 9 -0.80 -1.70 -1.39
C SER A 9 0.18 -1.55 -2.54
N GLY A 10 0.79 -2.64 -2.99
CA GLY A 10 1.71 -2.51 -4.11
C GLY A 10 2.32 -3.81 -4.58
N TYR A 11 3.40 -3.60 -5.31
CA TYR A 11 4.40 -4.58 -5.67
C TYR A 11 5.74 -4.22 -5.04
N LEU A 12 6.30 -5.18 -4.33
CA LEU A 12 7.59 -5.18 -3.69
C LEU A 12 8.45 -6.29 -4.30
N LEU A 13 7.84 -7.43 -4.61
CA LEU A 13 8.50 -8.62 -5.17
C LEU A 13 8.10 -8.89 -6.61
N GLY A 14 7.77 -7.87 -7.41
CA GLY A 14 7.31 -8.08 -8.78
C GLY A 14 8.33 -8.83 -9.64
N GLY A 15 7.85 -9.87 -10.34
CA GLY A 15 8.66 -10.75 -11.20
C GLY A 15 9.04 -10.14 -12.55
N HIS A 16 8.78 -8.85 -12.74
CA HIS A 16 9.08 -8.16 -13.98
C HIS A 16 10.50 -7.60 -13.97
N GLN A 17 10.97 -7.26 -15.17
CA GLN A 17 12.20 -6.51 -15.43
C GLN A 17 12.29 -5.14 -14.71
N GLN A 18 11.29 -4.82 -13.90
CA GLN A 18 11.04 -3.55 -13.24
C GLN A 18 11.24 -3.63 -11.72
N ARG A 19 11.70 -4.78 -11.19
CA ARG A 19 11.93 -5.02 -9.74
C ARG A 19 12.67 -3.86 -9.05
N PRO A 20 13.78 -3.28 -9.58
CA PRO A 20 14.42 -2.14 -8.94
C PRO A 20 13.53 -0.89 -8.82
N PHE A 21 12.65 -0.66 -9.80
CA PHE A 21 11.70 0.46 -9.80
C PHE A 21 10.52 0.21 -8.86
N GLU A 22 10.02 -1.02 -8.80
CA GLU A 22 8.99 -1.44 -7.84
C GLU A 22 9.50 -1.32 -6.40
N LEU A 23 10.77 -1.68 -6.16
CA LEU A 23 11.43 -1.49 -4.87
C LEU A 23 11.60 -0.01 -4.51
N HIS A 24 12.01 0.84 -5.45
CA HIS A 24 12.05 2.29 -5.21
C HIS A 24 10.66 2.85 -4.94
N SER A 25 9.66 2.47 -5.75
CA SER A 25 8.26 2.87 -5.59
C SER A 25 7.68 2.43 -4.24
N ALA A 26 7.94 1.19 -3.83
CA ALA A 26 7.56 0.65 -2.53
C ALA A 26 8.14 1.48 -1.38
N ARG A 27 9.41 1.90 -1.48
CA ARG A 27 10.06 2.74 -0.46
C ARG A 27 9.46 4.14 -0.41
N SER A 28 9.36 4.83 -1.54
CA SER A 28 8.87 6.21 -1.59
C SER A 28 7.40 6.34 -1.21
N SER A 29 6.58 5.35 -1.58
CA SER A 29 5.17 5.32 -1.20
C SER A 29 4.89 4.78 0.20
N GLY A 30 5.90 4.19 0.86
CA GLY A 30 5.75 3.59 2.18
C GLY A 30 4.84 2.36 2.20
N ILE A 31 4.92 1.47 1.19
CA ILE A 31 4.04 0.29 1.07
C ILE A 31 3.93 -0.48 2.39
N GLU A 32 2.70 -0.83 2.78
CA GLU A 32 2.45 -1.60 3.99
C GLU A 32 2.00 -3.03 3.70
N TRP A 33 1.46 -3.34 2.52
CA TRP A 33 1.16 -4.73 2.17
C TRP A 33 1.35 -5.05 0.69
N GLU A 34 1.77 -6.29 0.46
CA GLU A 34 2.21 -6.78 -0.84
C GLU A 34 1.22 -7.81 -1.39
N TRP A 35 0.73 -7.58 -2.61
CA TRP A 35 0.09 -8.62 -3.39
C TRP A 35 1.18 -9.44 -4.10
N THR A 36 1.71 -10.46 -3.43
CA THR A 36 2.80 -11.27 -4.00
C THR A 36 2.27 -12.04 -5.18
N TYR A 37 2.39 -11.47 -6.38
CA TYR A 37 1.63 -11.89 -7.55
C TYR A 37 2.31 -13.07 -8.24
N ALA A 38 1.68 -14.24 -8.15
CA ALA A 38 2.12 -15.49 -8.75
C ALA A 38 3.27 -16.32 -8.15
N PRO A 39 3.32 -16.53 -6.80
CA PRO A 39 4.44 -17.12 -6.02
C PRO A 39 4.74 -18.57 -6.37
N TRP A 40 3.90 -19.21 -7.17
CA TRP A 40 3.97 -20.62 -7.51
C TRP A 40 4.91 -20.90 -8.68
N TYR A 41 5.51 -22.08 -8.67
CA TYR A 41 6.39 -22.56 -9.74
C TYR A 41 5.65 -22.80 -11.07
N GLU A 42 4.36 -23.13 -11.03
CA GLU A 42 3.52 -23.30 -12.21
C GLU A 42 2.05 -22.98 -11.89
N SER A 43 1.35 -22.34 -12.83
CA SER A 43 -0.02 -21.87 -12.67
C SER A 43 -0.96 -22.93 -12.10
N GLY A 44 -1.68 -22.52 -11.05
CA GLY A 44 -2.70 -23.33 -10.38
C GLY A 44 -2.15 -24.31 -9.34
N ASN A 45 -0.82 -24.39 -9.17
CA ASN A 45 -0.25 -24.96 -7.95
C ASN A 45 -0.28 -23.88 -6.86
N TRP A 46 -0.68 -24.25 -5.66
CA TRP A 46 -0.64 -23.32 -4.52
C TRP A 46 0.67 -23.46 -3.76
N PHE A 47 1.12 -24.70 -3.62
CA PHE A 47 2.40 -25.08 -3.03
C PHE A 47 3.11 -26.03 -4.01
N ALA A 48 4.43 -26.18 -3.89
CA ALA A 48 5.24 -27.03 -4.77
C ALA A 48 5.31 -28.47 -4.22
N PRO A 49 4.45 -29.42 -4.67
CA PRO A 49 4.53 -30.79 -4.20
C PRO A 49 5.83 -31.44 -4.69
N GLY A 50 6.51 -32.19 -3.82
CA GLY A 50 7.76 -32.86 -4.17
C GLY A 50 7.63 -33.85 -5.34
N GLU A 51 6.44 -34.42 -5.52
CA GLU A 51 6.12 -35.37 -6.60
C GLU A 51 6.09 -34.73 -8.00
N GLY A 52 6.01 -33.40 -8.10
CA GLY A 52 5.97 -32.66 -9.38
C GLY A 52 7.34 -32.33 -9.99
N TRP A 53 8.43 -32.66 -9.29
CA TRP A 53 9.80 -32.38 -9.72
C TRP A 53 10.32 -33.56 -10.54
N GLN A 54 10.36 -33.44 -11.88
CA GLN A 54 10.89 -34.48 -12.77
C GLN A 54 12.42 -34.35 -12.85
N GLY A 55 13.15 -35.03 -11.95
CA GLY A 55 14.63 -35.02 -11.86
C GLY A 55 15.17 -34.22 -10.67
N GLU A 56 16.50 -34.06 -10.58
CA GLU A 56 17.14 -33.23 -9.54
C GLU A 56 16.91 -31.72 -9.73
N THR A 57 16.50 -31.30 -10.95
CA THR A 57 16.27 -29.91 -11.31
C THR A 57 15.00 -29.76 -12.16
N ASN A 58 14.20 -28.71 -11.91
CA ASN A 58 12.94 -28.49 -12.61
C ASN A 58 13.15 -27.69 -13.92
N PRO A 59 12.52 -28.07 -15.06
CA PRO A 59 12.68 -27.37 -16.33
C PRO A 59 12.10 -25.94 -16.39
N TYR A 60 11.28 -25.50 -15.43
CA TYR A 60 10.55 -24.24 -15.56
C TYR A 60 11.33 -23.04 -15.02
N TRP A 61 11.42 -22.01 -15.87
CA TRP A 61 12.02 -20.72 -15.56
C TRP A 61 11.09 -19.99 -14.58
N ASP A 62 11.57 -19.84 -13.34
CA ASP A 62 10.86 -19.22 -12.23
C ASP A 62 10.25 -17.86 -12.63
N TYR A 63 9.02 -17.66 -12.15
CA TYR A 63 8.20 -16.47 -12.33
C TYR A 63 8.82 -15.22 -11.68
N TYR A 64 9.75 -15.37 -10.72
CA TYR A 64 10.31 -14.24 -9.96
C TYR A 64 11.80 -14.10 -10.10
N GLY A 65 12.26 -13.41 -11.15
CA GLY A 65 13.47 -12.57 -11.11
C GLY A 65 14.81 -13.18 -10.65
N HIS A 66 14.89 -14.43 -10.22
CA HIS A 66 16.05 -14.95 -9.54
C HIS A 66 16.86 -15.89 -10.38
N LYS A 67 16.33 -16.46 -11.48
CA LYS A 67 17.11 -17.21 -12.47
C LYS A 67 16.25 -17.53 -13.70
N LYS A 68 16.28 -16.66 -14.71
CA LYS A 68 16.03 -17.11 -16.10
C LYS A 68 17.18 -18.00 -16.64
N GLU A 69 18.14 -18.35 -15.78
CA GLU A 69 19.42 -18.95 -16.16
C GLU A 69 19.80 -20.22 -15.37
N LYS A 70 19.02 -20.62 -14.36
CA LYS A 70 19.29 -21.84 -13.56
C LYS A 70 18.01 -22.54 -13.16
N GLN A 71 17.93 -23.83 -13.47
CA GLN A 71 16.95 -24.73 -12.88
C GLN A 71 17.29 -24.91 -11.40
N LEU A 72 16.31 -24.77 -10.52
CA LEU A 72 16.48 -24.99 -9.09
C LEU A 72 16.16 -26.44 -8.73
N THR A 73 16.65 -26.93 -7.58
CA THR A 73 16.03 -28.05 -6.86
C THR A 73 14.80 -27.56 -6.09
N ARG A 74 14.01 -28.48 -5.53
CA ARG A 74 12.87 -28.12 -4.67
C ARG A 74 13.32 -27.34 -3.44
N GLU A 75 14.36 -27.81 -2.78
CA GLU A 75 14.90 -27.21 -1.56
C GLU A 75 15.45 -25.82 -1.85
N GLU A 76 16.10 -25.63 -3.00
CA GLU A 76 16.56 -24.32 -3.44
C GLU A 76 15.39 -23.36 -3.70
N TYR A 77 14.31 -23.83 -4.35
CA TYR A 77 13.11 -23.01 -4.56
C TYR A 77 12.41 -22.64 -3.25
N ASP A 78 12.21 -23.61 -2.36
CA ASP A 78 11.60 -23.38 -1.05
C ASP A 78 12.41 -22.35 -0.23
N GLU A 79 13.74 -22.45 -0.26
CA GLU A 79 14.61 -21.52 0.45
C GLU A 79 14.56 -20.11 -0.16
N VAL A 80 14.58 -19.98 -1.49
CA VAL A 80 14.47 -18.69 -2.16
C VAL A 80 13.15 -18.02 -1.81
N LEU A 81 12.03 -18.72 -1.99
CA LEU A 81 10.70 -18.18 -1.72
C LEU A 81 10.53 -17.80 -0.25
N ARG A 82 11.04 -18.63 0.68
CA ARG A 82 11.06 -18.31 2.11
C ARG A 82 11.88 -17.05 2.39
N GLN A 83 13.07 -16.91 1.82
CA GLN A 83 13.90 -15.72 2.01
C GLN A 83 13.24 -14.46 1.45
N GLU A 84 12.58 -14.55 0.30
CA GLU A 84 11.84 -13.44 -0.29
C GLU A 84 10.65 -13.01 0.59
N MET A 85 9.88 -13.95 1.11
CA MET A 85 8.77 -13.66 2.03
C MET A 85 9.28 -13.06 3.35
N LEU A 86 10.34 -13.62 3.94
CA LEU A 86 10.93 -13.09 5.17
C LEU A 86 11.55 -11.71 4.98
N TRP A 87 12.16 -11.46 3.83
CA TRP A 87 12.71 -10.14 3.50
C TRP A 87 11.58 -9.14 3.26
N GLY A 88 10.57 -9.51 2.47
CA GLY A 88 9.41 -8.68 2.18
C GLY A 88 8.61 -8.33 3.44
N ASP A 89 8.45 -9.29 4.37
CA ASP A 89 7.72 -9.09 5.63
C ASP A 89 8.36 -8.04 6.54
N LYS A 90 9.63 -7.65 6.30
CA LYS A 90 10.27 -6.53 7.01
C LYS A 90 9.83 -5.16 6.49
N VAL A 91 9.18 -5.10 5.35
CA VAL A 91 8.72 -3.88 4.68
C VAL A 91 7.19 -3.86 4.68
N ALA A 92 6.57 -4.92 4.18
CA ALA A 92 5.15 -5.00 3.92
C ALA A 92 4.57 -6.35 4.41
N ALA A 93 3.30 -6.39 4.80
CA ALA A 93 2.61 -7.65 5.04
C ALA A 93 2.50 -8.44 3.72
N MET A 94 3.09 -9.63 3.69
CA MET A 94 3.19 -10.47 2.49
C MET A 94 1.94 -11.34 2.30
N PHE A 95 1.13 -11.05 1.28
CA PHE A 95 -0.07 -11.83 0.95
C PHE A 95 0.20 -12.76 -0.23
N PHE A 96 0.33 -14.06 0.06
CA PHE A 96 0.61 -15.10 -0.92
C PHE A 96 -0.57 -15.27 -1.89
N TYR A 97 -0.35 -15.02 -3.17
CA TYR A 97 -1.42 -15.17 -4.16
C TYR A 97 -1.80 -16.65 -4.31
N ILE A 98 -3.10 -16.93 -4.34
CA ILE A 98 -3.67 -18.20 -4.80
C ILE A 98 -4.75 -18.03 -5.89
N LEU A 99 -4.83 -19.04 -6.76
CA LEU A 99 -5.89 -19.19 -7.76
C LEU A 99 -6.99 -20.08 -7.18
N VAL A 100 -8.03 -19.48 -6.60
CA VAL A 100 -9.05 -20.17 -5.81
C VAL A 100 -9.84 -21.19 -6.63
N LYS A 101 -10.10 -20.87 -7.90
CA LYS A 101 -10.94 -21.66 -8.80
C LYS A 101 -10.18 -22.33 -9.93
N ASP A 102 -8.92 -21.96 -10.16
CA ASP A 102 -8.11 -22.47 -11.26
C ASP A 102 -6.95 -23.29 -10.72
N ILE A 103 -7.13 -24.61 -10.75
CA ILE A 103 -6.23 -25.58 -10.15
C ILE A 103 -5.38 -26.23 -11.23
N HIS A 104 -4.13 -26.53 -10.91
CA HIS A 104 -3.22 -27.20 -11.81
C HIS A 104 -3.83 -28.51 -12.36
N GLN A 105 -3.68 -28.74 -13.67
CA GLN A 105 -4.42 -29.77 -14.39
C GLN A 105 -4.20 -31.19 -13.85
N ASN A 106 -3.00 -31.52 -13.38
CA ASN A 106 -2.70 -32.86 -12.87
C ASN A 106 -3.45 -33.13 -11.56
N VAL A 107 -3.53 -32.13 -10.69
CA VAL A 107 -4.31 -32.21 -9.46
C VAL A 107 -5.79 -32.30 -9.83
N ALA A 108 -6.29 -31.41 -10.69
CA ALA A 108 -7.68 -31.40 -11.11
C ALA A 108 -8.13 -32.72 -11.77
N ASN A 109 -7.26 -33.36 -12.55
CA ASN A 109 -7.55 -34.65 -13.20
C ASN A 109 -7.76 -35.81 -12.21
N SER A 110 -7.18 -35.71 -11.01
CA SER A 110 -7.41 -36.68 -9.93
C SER A 110 -8.77 -36.50 -9.23
N TYR A 111 -9.49 -35.42 -9.52
CA TYR A 111 -10.81 -35.11 -8.96
C TYR A 111 -11.80 -34.68 -10.06
N PRO A 112 -12.12 -35.57 -11.02
CA PRO A 112 -12.88 -35.22 -12.22
C PRO A 112 -14.28 -34.65 -11.92
N ASP A 113 -14.93 -35.10 -10.84
CA ASP A 113 -16.26 -34.64 -10.43
C ASP A 113 -16.30 -33.17 -10.00
N ALA A 114 -15.14 -32.60 -9.65
CA ALA A 114 -14.99 -31.21 -9.28
C ALA A 114 -14.69 -30.31 -10.50
N VAL A 115 -14.33 -30.89 -11.64
CA VAL A 115 -13.87 -30.15 -12.82
C VAL A 115 -15.05 -29.64 -13.65
N ARG A 116 -15.09 -28.33 -13.87
CA ARG A 116 -16.02 -27.70 -14.82
C ARG A 116 -15.50 -27.74 -16.25
N GLY A 117 -14.20 -27.53 -16.44
CA GLY A 117 -13.58 -27.44 -17.76
C GLY A 117 -12.24 -26.71 -17.76
N GLY A 118 -11.83 -26.22 -18.94
CA GLY A 118 -10.62 -25.42 -19.10
C GLY A 118 -10.70 -24.07 -18.39
N SER A 119 -9.55 -23.57 -17.94
CA SER A 119 -9.43 -22.29 -17.25
C SER A 119 -9.41 -21.07 -18.19
N ALA A 120 -9.96 -19.95 -17.73
CA ALA A 120 -9.90 -18.67 -18.42
C ALA A 120 -8.54 -17.95 -18.27
N LEU A 121 -7.60 -18.48 -17.48
CA LEU A 121 -6.26 -17.89 -17.27
C LEU A 121 -5.29 -17.99 -18.47
N HIS A 122 -5.80 -18.32 -19.66
CA HIS A 122 -5.03 -18.44 -20.90
C HIS A 122 -4.64 -17.08 -21.53
N SER A 123 -4.93 -15.96 -20.86
CA SER A 123 -4.55 -14.61 -21.34
C SER A 123 -3.03 -14.43 -21.48
N ARG A 124 -2.22 -15.27 -20.81
CA ARG A 124 -0.77 -15.40 -21.04
C ARG A 124 -0.46 -16.76 -21.66
N PRO A 125 0.31 -16.83 -22.77
CA PRO A 125 0.70 -18.10 -23.40
C PRO A 125 1.38 -19.09 -22.45
N SER A 126 2.11 -18.59 -21.44
CA SER A 126 2.77 -19.39 -20.41
C SER A 126 1.81 -20.18 -19.51
N ASN A 127 0.53 -19.81 -19.48
CA ASN A 127 -0.50 -20.39 -18.60
C ASN A 127 -1.48 -21.29 -19.38
N ALA A 128 -1.43 -21.26 -20.71
CA ALA A 128 -2.38 -21.98 -21.56
C ALA A 128 -2.29 -23.49 -21.34
N GLY A 129 -3.45 -24.12 -21.07
CA GLY A 129 -3.56 -25.56 -20.88
C GLY A 129 -3.02 -26.12 -19.57
N LYS A 130 -2.58 -25.27 -18.63
CA LYS A 130 -1.98 -25.71 -17.35
C LYS A 130 -2.97 -25.87 -16.22
N THR A 131 -4.10 -25.17 -16.28
CA THR A 131 -5.10 -25.12 -15.21
C THR A 131 -6.48 -25.54 -15.71
N LYS A 132 -7.28 -26.08 -14.79
CA LYS A 132 -8.70 -26.37 -14.98
C LYS A 132 -9.51 -25.59 -13.96
N SER A 133 -10.70 -25.15 -14.35
CA SER A 133 -11.64 -24.52 -13.40
C SER A 133 -12.34 -25.60 -12.58
N VAL A 134 -12.26 -25.49 -11.25
CA VAL A 134 -12.66 -26.52 -10.30
C VAL A 134 -13.55 -25.94 -9.20
N PHE A 135 -14.65 -26.64 -8.89
CA PHE A 135 -15.42 -26.41 -7.67
C PHE A 135 -14.82 -27.26 -6.53
N ALA A 136 -13.97 -26.64 -5.72
CA ALA A 136 -13.34 -27.33 -4.60
C ALA A 136 -14.21 -27.45 -3.34
N PRO A 137 -14.91 -26.40 -2.86
CA PRO A 137 -15.45 -26.38 -1.49
C PRO A 137 -16.26 -27.62 -1.07
N GLY A 138 -15.94 -28.14 0.11
CA GLY A 138 -16.60 -29.32 0.70
C GLY A 138 -16.27 -30.66 0.05
N SER A 139 -15.72 -30.69 -1.15
CA SER A 139 -15.33 -31.92 -1.85
C SER A 139 -13.92 -32.41 -1.46
N PRO A 140 -13.50 -33.65 -1.82
CA PRO A 140 -12.19 -34.18 -1.44
C PRO A 140 -10.97 -33.34 -1.87
N ILE A 141 -11.04 -32.62 -3.00
CA ILE A 141 -9.96 -31.72 -3.42
C ILE A 141 -9.79 -30.52 -2.47
N PHE A 142 -10.84 -30.12 -1.75
CA PHE A 142 -10.76 -29.06 -0.73
C PHE A 142 -9.78 -29.43 0.38
N ASP A 143 -9.79 -30.67 0.84
CA ASP A 143 -8.88 -31.14 1.88
C ASP A 143 -7.43 -31.18 1.40
N TYR A 144 -7.20 -31.54 0.14
CA TYR A 144 -5.89 -31.41 -0.49
C TYR A 144 -5.40 -29.95 -0.48
N LEU A 145 -6.24 -29.01 -0.93
CA LEU A 145 -5.89 -27.59 -1.03
C LEU A 145 -5.69 -26.92 0.34
N LYS A 146 -6.48 -27.29 1.37
CA LYS A 146 -6.27 -26.84 2.75
C LYS A 146 -4.90 -27.25 3.29
N LYS A 147 -4.44 -28.47 2.98
CA LYS A 147 -3.08 -28.91 3.33
C LYS A 147 -2.03 -28.03 2.67
N GLN A 148 -2.21 -27.65 1.40
CA GLN A 148 -1.28 -26.74 0.71
C GLN A 148 -1.23 -25.37 1.39
N LEU A 149 -2.39 -24.79 1.76
CA LEU A 149 -2.43 -23.52 2.51
C LEU A 149 -1.67 -23.62 3.83
N LYS A 150 -1.83 -24.73 4.56
CA LYS A 150 -1.09 -24.96 5.80
C LYS A 150 0.42 -25.06 5.56
N GLU A 151 0.86 -25.80 4.54
CA GLU A 151 2.29 -25.90 4.18
C GLU A 151 2.90 -24.54 3.86
N ILE A 152 2.18 -23.66 3.15
CA ILE A 152 2.63 -22.30 2.85
C ILE A 152 2.84 -21.48 4.13
N VAL A 153 1.88 -21.53 5.07
CA VAL A 153 2.00 -20.82 6.35
C VAL A 153 3.18 -21.35 7.17
N ASP A 154 3.33 -22.67 7.24
CA ASP A 154 4.37 -23.31 8.06
C ASP A 154 5.78 -23.10 7.47
N ARG A 155 5.92 -22.98 6.13
CA ARG A 155 7.23 -22.89 5.46
C ARG A 155 7.68 -21.48 5.10
N TYR A 156 6.76 -20.62 4.66
CA TYR A 156 7.12 -19.33 4.06
C TYR A 156 6.80 -18.13 4.96
N GLU A 157 6.25 -18.36 6.14
CA GLU A 157 5.95 -17.32 7.13
C GLU A 157 5.16 -16.13 6.54
N VAL A 158 4.16 -16.38 5.70
CA VAL A 158 3.36 -15.34 5.04
C VAL A 158 2.44 -14.59 6.02
N SER A 159 2.04 -13.36 5.71
CA SER A 159 1.08 -12.59 6.52
C SER A 159 -0.37 -12.99 6.25
N GLY A 160 -0.64 -13.57 5.08
CA GLY A 160 -1.96 -13.96 4.64
C GLY A 160 -1.96 -14.44 3.19
N PHE A 161 -3.14 -14.49 2.59
CA PHE A 161 -3.34 -14.95 1.21
C PHE A 161 -4.12 -13.93 0.39
N SER A 162 -3.73 -13.74 -0.86
CA SER A 162 -4.46 -12.92 -1.82
C SER A 162 -5.16 -13.82 -2.84
N PHE A 163 -6.44 -13.57 -3.07
CA PHE A 163 -7.32 -14.40 -3.87
C PHE A 163 -7.54 -13.71 -5.19
N ASP A 164 -7.10 -14.33 -6.28
CA ASP A 164 -7.34 -13.77 -7.59
C ASP A 164 -8.72 -14.10 -8.14
N MET A 165 -9.30 -13.14 -8.86
CA MET A 165 -10.62 -13.26 -9.49
C MET A 165 -11.69 -13.79 -8.52
N ALA A 166 -11.76 -13.20 -7.31
CA ALA A 166 -12.77 -13.49 -6.29
C ALA A 166 -14.10 -12.80 -6.61
N ASN A 167 -14.56 -12.96 -7.86
CA ASN A 167 -15.70 -12.26 -8.45
C ASN A 167 -16.73 -13.25 -9.02
N SER A 168 -17.84 -12.73 -9.53
CA SER A 168 -18.76 -13.55 -10.33
C SER A 168 -18.26 -13.48 -11.76
N SER A 169 -17.92 -14.60 -12.37
CA SER A 169 -17.52 -14.63 -13.78
C SER A 169 -18.06 -15.82 -14.54
N PHE A 170 -18.49 -16.85 -13.80
CA PHE A 170 -19.15 -18.02 -14.37
C PHE A 170 -19.89 -18.78 -13.29
N HIS A 171 -20.56 -19.85 -13.70
CA HIS A 171 -21.27 -20.74 -12.79
C HIS A 171 -20.74 -22.17 -12.92
N PHE A 172 -20.61 -22.83 -11.78
CA PHE A 172 -20.29 -24.24 -11.66
C PHE A 172 -21.56 -25.07 -11.81
N THR A 173 -21.49 -26.10 -12.66
CA THR A 173 -22.56 -27.09 -12.91
C THR A 173 -22.05 -28.53 -12.74
N THR A 174 -21.04 -28.71 -11.89
CA THR A 174 -20.34 -30.00 -11.68
C THR A 174 -21.08 -30.93 -10.71
N PRO A 175 -20.78 -32.24 -10.70
CA PRO A 175 -21.27 -33.14 -9.65
C PRO A 175 -20.91 -32.65 -8.23
N SER A 176 -19.66 -32.22 -7.99
CA SER A 176 -19.24 -31.74 -6.67
C SER A 176 -20.04 -30.53 -6.19
N GLN A 177 -20.44 -29.59 -7.06
CA GLN A 177 -21.27 -28.46 -6.58
C GLN A 177 -22.70 -28.90 -6.22
N LEU A 178 -23.26 -29.87 -6.94
CA LEU A 178 -24.57 -30.44 -6.59
C LEU A 178 -24.55 -31.15 -5.25
N GLU A 179 -23.43 -31.78 -4.90
CA GLU A 179 -23.29 -32.49 -3.64
C GLU A 179 -22.96 -31.53 -2.48
N TYR A 180 -21.95 -30.68 -2.64
CA TYR A 180 -21.33 -29.96 -1.52
C TYR A 180 -21.65 -28.46 -1.43
N ALA A 181 -22.06 -27.80 -2.51
CA ALA A 181 -22.21 -26.34 -2.51
C ALA A 181 -23.33 -25.83 -1.60
N VAL A 182 -23.09 -24.68 -0.98
CA VAL A 182 -24.12 -23.81 -0.42
C VAL A 182 -24.33 -22.61 -1.35
N GLY A 183 -25.55 -22.06 -1.41
CA GLY A 183 -25.85 -20.92 -2.29
C GLY A 183 -26.06 -21.30 -3.76
N ARG A 184 -26.81 -22.37 -4.01
CA ARG A 184 -27.22 -22.81 -5.35
C ARG A 184 -28.33 -21.92 -5.91
N SER A 185 -28.39 -21.81 -7.23
CA SER A 185 -29.44 -21.15 -7.98
C SER A 185 -29.83 -22.00 -9.20
N TRP A 186 -30.81 -21.57 -9.97
CA TRP A 186 -31.33 -22.26 -11.13
C TRP A 186 -31.22 -21.37 -12.36
N TYR A 187 -30.78 -21.95 -13.47
CA TYR A 187 -31.03 -21.39 -14.79
C TYR A 187 -32.50 -21.56 -15.17
N ASP A 188 -32.95 -20.83 -16.18
CA ASP A 188 -34.34 -20.89 -16.68
C ASP A 188 -34.74 -22.29 -17.18
N ASP A 189 -33.77 -23.10 -17.61
CA ASP A 189 -33.98 -24.49 -18.05
C ASP A 189 -34.05 -25.49 -16.88
N GLY A 190 -33.97 -25.00 -15.64
CA GLY A 190 -33.97 -25.81 -14.42
C GLY A 190 -32.60 -26.37 -14.02
N THR A 191 -31.54 -26.11 -14.80
CA THR A 191 -30.18 -26.52 -14.44
C THR A 191 -29.73 -25.83 -13.17
N ILE A 192 -29.33 -26.62 -12.17
CA ILE A 192 -28.81 -26.10 -10.90
C ILE A 192 -27.36 -25.70 -11.06
N TYR A 193 -27.04 -24.49 -10.62
CA TYR A 193 -25.69 -23.96 -10.66
C TYR A 193 -25.28 -23.32 -9.34
N THR A 194 -23.98 -23.15 -9.17
CA THR A 194 -23.39 -22.35 -8.08
C THR A 194 -22.47 -21.28 -8.68
N SER A 195 -22.64 -20.01 -8.30
CA SER A 195 -21.77 -18.92 -8.76
C SER A 195 -20.33 -19.12 -8.25
N ASP A 196 -19.34 -18.83 -9.08
CA ASP A 196 -17.92 -18.93 -8.68
C ASP A 196 -17.54 -17.98 -7.54
N SER A 197 -18.32 -16.92 -7.33
CA SER A 197 -18.21 -16.01 -6.18
C SER A 197 -18.32 -16.69 -4.82
N VAL A 198 -18.96 -17.85 -4.71
CA VAL A 198 -19.05 -18.55 -3.40
C VAL A 198 -17.79 -19.35 -3.09
N ALA A 199 -16.99 -19.71 -4.10
CA ALA A 199 -15.86 -20.60 -3.94
C ALA A 199 -14.76 -20.06 -2.99
N PRO A 200 -14.44 -18.75 -2.99
CA PRO A 200 -13.54 -18.12 -2.02
C PRO A 200 -13.90 -18.32 -0.54
N ILE A 201 -15.20 -18.34 -0.21
CA ILE A 201 -15.65 -18.18 1.17
C ILE A 201 -15.09 -19.26 2.10
N PRO A 202 -15.23 -20.57 1.80
CA PRO A 202 -14.74 -21.61 2.71
C PRO A 202 -13.22 -21.65 2.85
N PHE A 203 -12.48 -21.19 1.84
CA PHE A 203 -11.03 -21.02 1.96
C PHE A 203 -10.68 -19.86 2.89
N SER A 204 -11.38 -18.74 2.80
CA SER A 204 -11.18 -17.59 3.70
C SER A 204 -11.41 -17.98 5.15
N ASP A 205 -12.55 -18.62 5.41
CA ASP A 205 -12.92 -19.08 6.76
C ASP A 205 -11.87 -20.06 7.32
N TYR A 206 -11.33 -20.96 6.48
CA TYR A 206 -10.23 -21.84 6.88
C TYR A 206 -8.93 -21.08 7.17
N ILE A 207 -8.55 -20.12 6.32
CA ILE A 207 -7.35 -19.30 6.51
C ILE A 207 -7.40 -18.52 7.82
N HIS A 208 -8.58 -18.02 8.21
CA HIS A 208 -8.77 -17.36 9.51
C HIS A 208 -8.59 -18.28 10.73
N THR A 209 -8.52 -19.61 10.52
CA THR A 209 -8.12 -20.57 11.57
C THR A 209 -6.60 -20.73 11.69
N LEU A 210 -5.85 -20.36 10.64
CA LEU A 210 -4.39 -20.45 10.61
C LEU A 210 -3.75 -19.26 11.33
N LYS A 211 -2.55 -19.48 11.88
CA LYS A 211 -1.81 -18.47 12.63
C LYS A 211 -0.32 -18.46 12.29
N ARG A 212 0.28 -17.28 12.28
CA ARG A 212 1.74 -17.03 12.29
C ARG A 212 2.06 -16.20 13.52
N ASN A 213 2.99 -16.65 14.36
CA ASN A 213 3.44 -15.89 15.54
C ASN A 213 2.27 -15.36 16.41
N GLY A 214 1.26 -16.20 16.62
CA GLY A 214 0.04 -15.87 17.39
C GLY A 214 -0.97 -14.99 16.66
N LYS A 215 -0.63 -14.40 15.50
CA LYS A 215 -1.54 -13.57 14.69
C LYS A 215 -2.32 -14.44 13.70
N THR A 216 -3.63 -14.24 13.64
CA THR A 216 -4.50 -14.77 12.59
C THR A 216 -4.07 -14.28 11.21
N MET A 217 -4.03 -15.20 10.23
CA MET A 217 -3.76 -14.90 8.81
C MET A 217 -4.87 -14.05 8.20
N GLY A 218 -4.49 -13.11 7.31
CA GLY A 218 -5.45 -12.27 6.59
C GLY A 218 -5.78 -12.79 5.19
N THR A 219 -6.81 -12.20 4.59
CA THR A 219 -7.24 -12.47 3.22
C THR A 219 -7.51 -11.19 2.42
N MET A 220 -6.96 -11.11 1.22
CA MET A 220 -7.15 -9.99 0.29
C MET A 220 -7.82 -10.49 -0.98
N PHE A 221 -8.98 -9.96 -1.34
CA PHE A 221 -9.73 -10.45 -2.50
C PHE A 221 -9.59 -9.51 -3.70
N ASN A 222 -9.13 -10.03 -4.84
CA ASN A 222 -9.17 -9.30 -6.09
C ASN A 222 -10.59 -9.33 -6.68
N ALA A 223 -11.23 -8.17 -6.75
CA ALA A 223 -12.52 -7.89 -7.35
C ALA A 223 -12.32 -7.42 -8.80
N ALA A 224 -12.56 -8.31 -9.77
CA ALA A 224 -12.63 -7.88 -11.16
C ALA A 224 -13.87 -7.03 -11.44
N ASN A 225 -13.67 -5.95 -12.20
CA ASN A 225 -14.62 -4.86 -12.36
C ASN A 225 -15.91 -5.20 -13.14
N SER A 226 -16.04 -6.40 -13.72
CA SER A 226 -17.16 -6.72 -14.61
C SER A 226 -18.41 -7.20 -13.88
N GLU A 227 -18.25 -7.88 -12.73
CA GLU A 227 -19.35 -8.54 -12.02
C GLU A 227 -18.96 -8.78 -10.54
N PHE A 228 -19.68 -8.15 -9.62
CA PHE A 228 -19.41 -8.24 -8.18
C PHE A 228 -20.56 -8.91 -7.45
N SER A 229 -20.19 -9.80 -6.53
CA SER A 229 -21.12 -10.38 -5.58
C SER A 229 -20.85 -9.84 -4.17
N PRO A 230 -21.78 -9.08 -3.56
CA PRO A 230 -21.62 -8.57 -2.20
C PRO A 230 -21.29 -9.62 -1.16
N PHE A 231 -21.88 -10.81 -1.26
CA PHE A 231 -21.71 -11.83 -0.21
C PHE A 231 -20.26 -12.29 -0.06
N THR A 232 -19.48 -12.32 -1.15
CA THR A 232 -18.09 -12.81 -1.14
C THR A 232 -17.17 -11.92 -0.32
N PHE A 233 -17.38 -10.60 -0.38
CA PHE A 233 -16.49 -9.61 0.23
C PHE A 233 -16.80 -9.35 1.72
N PHE A 234 -17.88 -9.92 2.26
CA PHE A 234 -18.05 -10.02 3.71
C PHE A 234 -17.00 -10.94 4.35
N HIS A 235 -16.43 -11.88 3.61
CA HIS A 235 -15.48 -12.88 4.14
C HIS A 235 -14.01 -12.52 3.95
N CYS A 236 -13.68 -11.43 3.25
CA CYS A 236 -12.29 -10.98 3.13
C CYS A 236 -11.90 -9.97 4.22
N ASP A 237 -10.61 -9.69 4.39
CA ASP A 237 -10.11 -8.65 5.30
C ASP A 237 -9.81 -7.34 4.57
N GLY A 238 -9.55 -7.42 3.27
CA GLY A 238 -9.45 -6.28 2.36
C GLY A 238 -9.66 -6.71 0.92
N ALA A 239 -9.61 -5.75 0.00
CA ALA A 239 -9.81 -6.02 -1.41
C ALA A 239 -8.85 -5.25 -2.32
N ILE A 240 -8.66 -5.79 -3.52
CA ILE A 240 -8.07 -5.08 -4.64
C ILE A 240 -9.13 -5.01 -5.69
N VAL A 241 -9.34 -3.85 -6.29
CA VAL A 241 -10.31 -3.66 -7.36
C VAL A 241 -9.54 -3.64 -8.66
N GLU A 242 -9.65 -4.69 -9.46
CA GLU A 242 -9.08 -4.77 -10.80
C GLU A 242 -9.87 -3.87 -11.76
N GLY A 243 -9.68 -2.57 -11.53
CA GLY A 243 -10.53 -1.50 -11.98
C GLY A 243 -9.89 -0.15 -11.75
N SER A 244 -10.45 0.87 -12.39
CA SER A 244 -10.15 2.25 -12.05
C SER A 244 -11.30 2.88 -11.30
N ALA A 245 -11.04 3.88 -10.46
CA ALA A 245 -12.10 4.65 -9.80
C ALA A 245 -13.07 5.31 -10.80
N ALA A 246 -12.65 5.48 -12.06
CA ALA A 246 -13.46 6.02 -13.16
C ALA A 246 -14.13 4.93 -14.01
N GLY A 247 -13.64 3.69 -13.96
CA GLY A 247 -14.18 2.55 -14.70
C GLY A 247 -15.19 1.80 -13.82
N ASN A 248 -16.43 1.68 -14.29
CA ASN A 248 -17.52 1.01 -13.56
C ASN A 248 -17.82 1.66 -12.19
N VAL A 249 -17.95 3.00 -12.19
CA VAL A 249 -18.30 3.80 -11.00
C VAL A 249 -19.51 3.28 -10.24
N ASP A 250 -20.46 2.68 -10.96
CA ASP A 250 -21.70 2.13 -10.40
C ASP A 250 -21.43 0.92 -9.46
N MET A 251 -20.28 0.26 -9.61
CA MET A 251 -19.88 -0.90 -8.80
C MET A 251 -19.04 -0.52 -7.58
N VAL A 252 -18.38 0.65 -7.60
CA VAL A 252 -17.47 1.08 -6.52
C VAL A 252 -18.22 1.32 -5.21
N LEU A 253 -19.35 2.02 -5.25
CA LEU A 253 -20.12 2.31 -4.04
C LEU A 253 -20.73 1.04 -3.42
N PRO A 254 -21.42 0.15 -4.16
CA PRO A 254 -21.88 -1.14 -3.61
C PRO A 254 -20.76 -1.97 -2.98
N LEU A 255 -19.60 -2.06 -3.65
CA LEU A 255 -18.43 -2.74 -3.10
C LEU A 255 -17.96 -2.08 -1.80
N ARG A 256 -17.81 -0.75 -1.80
CA ARG A 256 -17.39 0.01 -0.62
C ARG A 256 -18.34 -0.21 0.56
N LEU A 257 -19.65 -0.16 0.32
CA LEU A 257 -20.68 -0.39 1.35
C LEU A 257 -20.58 -1.81 1.93
N THR A 258 -20.29 -2.80 1.09
CA THR A 258 -20.12 -4.21 1.50
C THR A 258 -18.86 -4.40 2.33
N LEU A 259 -17.75 -3.82 1.89
CA LEU A 259 -16.48 -3.89 2.61
C LEU A 259 -16.50 -3.11 3.93
N GLY A 260 -17.38 -2.11 4.07
CA GLY A 260 -17.46 -1.28 5.27
C GLY A 260 -16.11 -0.64 5.59
N ARG A 261 -15.58 -0.92 6.79
CA ARG A 261 -14.29 -0.39 7.28
C ARG A 261 -13.05 -1.08 6.71
N LYS A 262 -13.20 -2.19 5.99
CA LYS A 262 -12.07 -2.96 5.43
C LYS A 262 -11.32 -2.14 4.38
N PRO A 263 -9.99 -2.22 4.29
CA PRO A 263 -9.24 -1.50 3.27
C PRO A 263 -9.51 -2.06 1.87
N PHE A 264 -9.39 -1.20 0.86
CA PHE A 264 -9.19 -1.67 -0.50
C PHE A 264 -8.35 -0.71 -1.32
N SER A 265 -7.85 -1.22 -2.45
CA SER A 265 -7.05 -0.44 -3.39
C SER A 265 -7.55 -0.60 -4.82
N PHE A 266 -7.43 0.45 -5.63
CA PHE A 266 -7.62 0.32 -7.08
C PHE A 266 -6.36 -0.20 -7.73
N TRP A 267 -6.48 -1.22 -8.56
CA TRP A 267 -5.40 -1.75 -9.36
C TRP A 267 -5.11 -0.88 -10.57
N HIS A 268 -6.07 -0.59 -11.44
CA HIS A 268 -5.73 0.04 -12.72
C HIS A 268 -5.34 1.52 -12.59
N ALA A 269 -4.50 1.96 -13.53
CA ALA A 269 -4.10 3.36 -13.67
C ALA A 269 -5.31 4.29 -13.85
N PRO A 270 -5.21 5.56 -13.42
CA PRO A 270 -6.32 6.52 -13.49
C PRO A 270 -6.90 6.73 -14.89
N LEU A 271 -6.11 6.41 -15.92
CA LEU A 271 -6.34 6.79 -17.31
C LEU A 271 -6.70 5.59 -18.20
N ALA A 272 -6.94 4.40 -17.63
CA ALA A 272 -7.17 3.17 -18.42
C ALA A 272 -8.30 3.32 -19.46
N GLY A 273 -9.36 4.07 -19.14
CA GLY A 273 -10.50 4.33 -20.05
C GLY A 273 -10.36 5.57 -20.95
N ILE A 274 -9.28 6.36 -20.83
CA ILE A 274 -9.08 7.61 -21.59
C ILE A 274 -7.77 7.60 -22.39
N ARG A 275 -7.18 6.41 -22.61
CA ARG A 275 -5.96 6.19 -23.39
C ARG A 275 -5.99 6.87 -24.76
N GLN A 276 -7.14 6.89 -25.43
CA GLN A 276 -7.31 7.55 -26.73
C GLN A 276 -6.97 9.05 -26.73
N TYR A 277 -7.20 9.75 -25.61
CA TYR A 277 -6.87 11.18 -25.47
C TYR A 277 -5.38 11.42 -25.19
N LEU A 278 -4.70 10.44 -24.58
CA LEU A 278 -3.26 10.51 -24.31
C LEU A 278 -2.44 10.24 -25.57
N TYR A 279 -2.89 9.31 -26.42
CA TYR A 279 -2.15 8.89 -27.61
C TYR A 279 -2.53 9.68 -28.88
N GLY A 280 -3.68 10.36 -28.90
CA GLY A 280 -4.15 11.13 -30.07
C GLY A 280 -4.20 12.66 -29.90
N GLY A 281 -3.92 13.18 -28.70
CA GLY A 281 -3.99 14.61 -28.39
C GLY A 281 -2.68 15.37 -28.57
N ASN A 282 -2.73 16.70 -28.62
CA ASN A 282 -1.52 17.50 -28.47
C ASN A 282 -0.93 17.32 -27.05
N PRO A 283 0.39 17.47 -26.85
CA PRO A 283 1.05 17.18 -25.57
C PRO A 283 0.46 17.94 -24.37
N LYS A 284 0.01 19.18 -24.58
CA LYS A 284 -0.60 20.00 -23.52
C LYS A 284 -1.92 19.41 -23.04
N THR A 285 -2.78 18.98 -23.96
CA THR A 285 -4.07 18.34 -23.65
C THR A 285 -3.83 17.00 -22.94
N ALA A 286 -2.86 16.22 -23.39
CA ALA A 286 -2.49 14.96 -22.75
C ALA A 286 -2.02 15.18 -21.30
N ALA A 287 -1.21 16.21 -21.03
CA ALA A 287 -0.75 16.57 -19.69
C ALA A 287 -1.91 17.03 -18.77
N GLU A 288 -2.81 17.87 -19.28
CA GLU A 288 -4.00 18.32 -18.53
C GLU A 288 -4.94 17.16 -18.20
N VAL A 289 -5.17 16.26 -19.16
CA VAL A 289 -5.97 15.04 -18.97
C VAL A 289 -5.32 14.10 -17.94
N ALA A 290 -4.01 13.90 -18.03
CA ALA A 290 -3.28 13.07 -17.07
C ALA A 290 -3.37 13.64 -15.65
N ARG A 291 -3.13 14.95 -15.47
CA ARG A 291 -3.27 15.63 -14.18
C ARG A 291 -4.70 15.54 -13.64
N GLY A 292 -5.70 15.77 -14.50
CA GLY A 292 -7.12 15.66 -14.13
C GLY A 292 -7.51 14.27 -13.65
N GLY A 293 -7.01 13.21 -14.32
CA GLY A 293 -7.26 11.83 -13.89
C GLY A 293 -6.62 11.49 -12.55
N LYS A 294 -5.39 11.95 -12.28
CA LYS A 294 -4.72 11.78 -10.98
C LYS A 294 -5.48 12.49 -9.85
N LEU A 295 -5.89 13.74 -10.07
CA LEU A 295 -6.70 14.49 -9.10
C LEU A 295 -8.04 13.79 -8.83
N PHE A 296 -8.71 13.28 -9.87
CA PHE A 296 -9.94 12.51 -9.69
C PHE A 296 -9.72 11.26 -8.81
N TYR A 297 -8.58 10.59 -8.96
CA TYR A 297 -8.22 9.46 -8.11
C TYR A 297 -7.97 9.86 -6.66
N ILE A 298 -7.21 10.93 -6.42
CA ILE A 298 -6.99 11.45 -5.07
C ILE A 298 -8.33 11.74 -4.39
N LEU A 299 -9.22 12.45 -5.09
CA LEU A 299 -10.59 12.71 -4.59
C LEU A 299 -11.36 11.41 -4.33
N SER A 300 -11.16 10.37 -5.14
CA SER A 300 -11.78 9.06 -4.93
C SER A 300 -11.22 8.33 -3.70
N CYS A 301 -9.90 8.42 -3.45
CA CYS A 301 -9.26 7.90 -2.24
C CYS A 301 -9.88 8.53 -0.98
N TYR A 302 -10.03 9.85 -0.96
CA TYR A 302 -10.68 10.55 0.16
C TYR A 302 -12.18 10.29 0.26
N ARG A 303 -12.86 9.98 -0.85
CA ARG A 303 -14.29 9.66 -0.85
C ARG A 303 -14.58 8.24 -0.36
N TYR A 304 -13.74 7.27 -0.71
CA TYR A 304 -14.02 5.86 -0.43
C TYR A 304 -13.11 5.26 0.65
N GLY A 305 -12.11 6.01 1.13
CA GLY A 305 -11.07 5.50 2.03
C GLY A 305 -10.40 4.27 1.45
N CYS A 306 -9.87 4.47 0.25
CA CYS A 306 -9.08 3.48 -0.47
C CYS A 306 -7.70 4.05 -0.77
N SER A 307 -6.73 3.15 -0.95
CA SER A 307 -5.40 3.52 -1.40
C SER A 307 -5.24 3.27 -2.90
N VAL A 308 -4.13 3.78 -3.43
CA VAL A 308 -3.64 3.43 -4.76
C VAL A 308 -2.55 2.36 -4.61
N MET A 309 -2.30 1.59 -5.67
CA MET A 309 -1.08 0.79 -5.73
C MET A 309 0.16 1.69 -5.79
N ASN A 310 1.26 1.25 -5.18
CA ASN A 310 2.53 1.98 -5.12
C ASN A 310 3.02 2.52 -6.48
N TRP A 311 2.89 1.72 -7.54
CA TRP A 311 3.32 2.09 -8.89
C TRP A 311 2.51 3.23 -9.53
N MET A 312 1.39 3.65 -8.90
CA MET A 312 0.64 4.85 -9.26
C MET A 312 0.96 6.07 -8.40
N SER A 313 1.54 5.88 -7.22
CA SER A 313 1.70 6.94 -6.20
C SER A 313 3.04 7.67 -6.24
N THR A 314 4.00 7.25 -7.05
CA THR A 314 5.38 7.80 -7.03
C THR A 314 5.55 9.14 -7.75
N ASP A 315 4.48 9.92 -7.90
CA ASP A 315 4.53 11.22 -8.56
C ASP A 315 4.22 12.36 -7.61
N SER A 316 4.67 13.56 -7.98
CA SER A 316 4.53 14.78 -7.16
C SER A 316 3.08 15.19 -6.90
N VAL A 317 2.09 14.61 -7.59
CA VAL A 317 0.67 14.88 -7.36
C VAL A 317 0.15 13.98 -6.23
N PHE A 318 0.57 12.72 -6.15
CA PHE A 318 0.11 11.79 -5.10
C PHE A 318 0.90 11.87 -3.81
N MET A 319 2.23 12.03 -3.88
CA MET A 319 3.13 12.00 -2.72
C MET A 319 2.65 12.86 -1.53
N PRO A 320 2.19 14.11 -1.73
CA PRO A 320 1.70 14.95 -0.62
C PRO A 320 0.45 14.41 0.10
N HIS A 321 -0.27 13.47 -0.51
CA HIS A 321 -1.53 12.94 0.02
C HIS A 321 -1.39 11.54 0.63
N LEU A 322 -0.26 10.84 0.48
CA LEU A 322 -0.17 9.42 0.87
C LEU A 322 -0.38 9.18 2.36
N SER A 323 0.22 10.02 3.23
CA SER A 323 0.05 9.91 4.68
C SER A 323 -1.41 10.12 5.11
N ALA A 324 -2.09 11.11 4.53
CA ALA A 324 -3.48 11.40 4.82
C ALA A 324 -4.42 10.31 4.24
N ILE A 325 -4.15 9.79 3.05
CA ILE A 325 -4.89 8.66 2.46
C ILE A 325 -4.74 7.41 3.34
N ARG A 326 -3.53 7.12 3.83
CA ARG A 326 -3.28 6.03 4.77
C ARG A 326 -4.09 6.22 6.06
N ALA A 327 -4.05 7.39 6.67
CA ALA A 327 -4.81 7.68 7.89
C ALA A 327 -6.32 7.50 7.70
N VAL A 328 -6.85 7.87 6.52
CA VAL A 328 -8.25 7.66 6.13
C VAL A 328 -8.57 6.16 6.01
N CYS A 329 -7.68 5.37 5.39
CA CYS A 329 -7.86 3.92 5.25
C CYS A 329 -7.83 3.22 6.62
N GLU A 330 -6.90 3.60 7.50
CA GLU A 330 -6.76 3.06 8.86
C GLU A 330 -7.96 3.41 9.76
N ALA A 331 -8.47 4.64 9.67
CA ALA A 331 -9.66 5.05 10.42
C ALA A 331 -10.90 4.23 10.02
N GLY A 332 -10.98 3.86 8.73
CA GLY A 332 -11.97 2.93 8.18
C GLY A 332 -13.30 3.59 7.85
N TYR A 333 -13.81 3.33 6.64
CA TYR A 333 -14.99 3.99 6.08
C TYR A 333 -16.31 3.68 6.82
N HIS A 334 -17.16 4.71 6.96
CA HIS A 334 -18.54 4.59 7.41
C HIS A 334 -19.54 5.05 6.34
N PRO A 335 -20.64 4.30 6.12
CA PRO A 335 -21.63 4.61 5.08
C PRO A 335 -22.44 5.89 5.38
N VAL A 336 -22.66 6.18 6.67
CA VAL A 336 -23.31 7.43 7.08
C VAL A 336 -22.22 8.48 7.31
N THR A 337 -22.25 9.55 6.51
CA THR A 337 -21.21 10.59 6.51
C THR A 337 -21.27 11.52 7.72
N ALA A 338 -22.40 11.57 8.43
CA ALA A 338 -22.72 12.53 9.50
C ALA A 338 -22.79 14.01 9.04
N ILE A 339 -22.64 14.30 7.74
CA ILE A 339 -22.54 15.66 7.21
C ILE A 339 -23.80 16.04 6.42
N ARG A 340 -24.33 17.23 6.69
CA ARG A 340 -25.43 17.89 5.97
C ARG A 340 -24.93 19.17 5.29
N GLY A 341 -25.58 19.55 4.20
CA GLY A 341 -25.25 20.79 3.47
C GLY A 341 -23.98 20.73 2.61
N ALA A 342 -23.35 19.54 2.48
CA ALA A 342 -22.13 19.38 1.70
C ALA A 342 -22.33 19.52 0.19
N GLU A 343 -23.51 19.20 -0.35
CA GLU A 343 -23.72 19.19 -1.81
C GLU A 343 -23.37 20.54 -2.48
N PRO A 344 -22.60 20.54 -3.58
CA PRO A 344 -22.19 19.39 -4.39
C PRO A 344 -20.80 18.82 -4.05
N PHE A 345 -20.26 19.08 -2.86
CA PHE A 345 -19.03 18.46 -2.38
C PHE A 345 -19.21 16.95 -2.19
N TRP A 346 -18.14 16.20 -2.37
CA TRP A 346 -18.07 14.83 -1.90
C TRP A 346 -17.60 14.83 -0.47
N ALA A 347 -18.43 14.28 0.43
CA ALA A 347 -18.16 14.22 1.85
C ALA A 347 -18.14 12.77 2.33
N SER A 348 -17.23 12.40 3.23
CA SER A 348 -17.10 11.04 3.76
C SER A 348 -16.57 11.04 5.18
N ARG A 349 -16.78 9.92 5.88
CA ARG A 349 -16.45 9.74 7.29
C ARG A 349 -15.67 8.46 7.52
N PHE A 350 -14.62 8.56 8.33
CA PHE A 350 -13.72 7.46 8.65
C PHE A 350 -13.46 7.40 10.15
N GLY A 351 -13.80 6.27 10.78
CA GLY A 351 -13.81 6.10 12.22
C GLY A 351 -15.06 6.64 12.93
N ASP A 352 -15.05 6.50 14.26
CA ASP A 352 -16.03 7.04 15.19
C ASP A 352 -15.28 7.61 16.43
N GLY A 353 -15.90 8.56 17.13
CA GLY A 353 -15.38 9.20 18.34
C GLY A 353 -14.26 10.21 18.06
N PRO A 354 -13.46 10.57 19.09
CA PRO A 354 -12.24 11.35 18.90
C PRO A 354 -11.32 10.73 17.85
N GLY A 355 -10.73 11.56 16.98
CA GLY A 355 -9.88 11.10 15.86
C GLY A 355 -10.60 10.65 14.60
N THR A 356 -11.93 10.64 14.57
CA THR A 356 -12.70 10.48 13.32
C THR A 356 -12.19 11.49 12.29
N ILE A 357 -12.02 11.03 11.05
CA ILE A 357 -11.62 11.86 9.93
C ILE A 357 -12.85 12.12 9.05
N LEU A 358 -13.16 13.38 8.82
CA LEU A 358 -14.12 13.81 7.82
C LEU A 358 -13.36 14.35 6.61
N THR A 359 -13.66 13.83 5.44
CA THR A 359 -13.12 14.34 4.18
C THR A 359 -14.22 15.11 3.46
N ILE A 360 -13.89 16.30 2.95
CA ILE A 360 -14.81 17.10 2.14
C ILE A 360 -14.02 17.60 0.95
N SER A 361 -14.53 17.35 -0.25
CA SER A 361 -13.81 17.66 -1.48
C SER A 361 -14.68 18.27 -2.55
N ASN A 362 -14.09 19.13 -3.38
CA ASN A 362 -14.76 19.84 -4.45
C ASN A 362 -14.52 19.17 -5.81
N PRO A 363 -15.44 18.30 -6.30
CA PRO A 363 -15.28 17.66 -7.59
C PRO A 363 -15.59 18.60 -8.77
N LYS A 364 -16.00 19.86 -8.54
CA LYS A 364 -16.37 20.79 -9.62
C LYS A 364 -15.14 21.49 -10.20
N ARG A 365 -15.39 22.32 -11.22
CA ARG A 365 -14.38 23.16 -11.89
C ARG A 365 -14.38 24.60 -11.36
N GLU A 366 -15.31 24.92 -10.48
CA GLU A 366 -15.50 26.24 -9.89
C GLU A 366 -15.25 26.18 -8.39
N LYS A 367 -14.82 27.31 -7.83
CA LYS A 367 -14.73 27.51 -6.39
C LYS A 367 -16.13 27.49 -5.78
N LEU A 368 -16.28 26.83 -4.65
CA LEU A 368 -17.56 26.71 -3.97
C LEU A 368 -17.41 27.04 -2.49
N THR A 369 -18.41 27.72 -1.94
CA THR A 369 -18.57 27.99 -0.51
C THR A 369 -19.87 27.36 -0.02
N ARG A 370 -19.82 26.62 1.08
CA ARG A 370 -21.00 25.97 1.69
C ARG A 370 -20.96 26.06 3.20
N THR A 371 -22.14 26.16 3.81
CA THR A 371 -22.33 25.92 5.24
C THR A 371 -22.47 24.43 5.47
N ILE A 372 -21.51 23.86 6.19
CA ILE A 372 -21.45 22.46 6.55
C ILE A 372 -22.01 22.29 7.97
N ARG A 373 -22.83 21.26 8.16
CA ARG A 373 -23.39 20.87 9.46
C ARG A 373 -23.05 19.43 9.73
N VAL A 374 -22.35 19.16 10.82
CA VAL A 374 -22.02 17.80 11.24
C VAL A 374 -22.86 17.42 12.44
N VAL A 375 -23.59 16.32 12.33
CA VAL A 375 -24.46 15.82 13.39
C VAL A 375 -23.63 14.97 14.35
N ASN A 376 -23.30 15.53 15.52
CA ASN A 376 -22.34 14.92 16.47
C ASN A 376 -22.77 13.55 16.98
N GLY A 377 -24.08 13.30 17.07
CA GLY A 377 -24.63 12.01 17.52
C GLY A 377 -24.25 10.82 16.64
N TYR A 378 -23.86 11.04 15.37
CA TYR A 378 -23.29 9.96 14.56
C TYR A 378 -21.83 9.69 14.92
N LEU A 379 -21.07 10.70 15.34
CA LEU A 379 -19.65 10.59 15.70
C LEU A 379 -19.49 9.92 17.07
N GLY A 380 -20.41 10.13 18.01
CA GLY A 380 -20.34 9.55 19.35
C GLY A 380 -21.32 10.23 20.31
N LYS A 381 -21.09 10.07 21.62
CA LYS A 381 -21.94 10.66 22.66
C LYS A 381 -21.55 12.11 23.02
N GLY A 382 -20.42 12.60 22.52
CA GLY A 382 -19.86 13.90 22.88
C GLY A 382 -20.24 15.05 21.94
N LYS A 383 -19.70 16.24 22.26
CA LYS A 383 -19.63 17.38 21.36
C LYS A 383 -18.28 17.33 20.63
N TYR A 384 -18.27 17.59 19.33
CA TYR A 384 -17.05 17.51 18.54
C TYR A 384 -16.75 18.83 17.86
N VAL A 385 -15.46 19.20 17.82
CA VAL A 385 -14.93 20.22 16.91
C VAL A 385 -13.97 19.57 15.94
N PHE A 386 -13.73 20.27 14.83
CA PHE A 386 -12.95 19.76 13.72
C PHE A 386 -11.63 20.51 13.59
N ILE A 387 -10.53 19.77 13.55
CA ILE A 387 -9.19 20.30 13.34
C ILE A 387 -8.88 20.15 11.85
N PRO A 388 -8.68 21.26 11.12
CA PRO A 388 -8.24 21.16 9.74
C PRO A 388 -6.81 20.66 9.66
N GLN A 389 -6.44 20.00 8.55
CA GLN A 389 -5.04 19.62 8.32
C GLN A 389 -4.12 20.85 8.21
N SER A 390 -4.64 21.96 7.68
CA SER A 390 -3.96 23.25 7.64
C SER A 390 -4.97 24.41 7.59
N GLY A 391 -4.51 25.60 7.99
CA GLY A 391 -5.32 26.82 7.95
C GLY A 391 -6.21 26.98 9.18
N ARG A 392 -7.26 27.78 9.05
CA ARG A 392 -8.16 28.17 10.15
C ARG A 392 -9.61 27.82 9.83
N LEU A 393 -10.31 27.25 10.82
CA LEU A 393 -11.71 26.87 10.74
C LEU A 393 -12.48 27.42 11.94
N GLY A 394 -13.37 28.38 11.69
CA GLY A 394 -14.35 28.87 12.66
C GLY A 394 -15.60 28.00 12.69
N GLN A 395 -16.01 27.58 13.88
CA GLN A 395 -17.05 26.57 14.07
C GLN A 395 -17.97 26.98 15.21
N LYS A 396 -19.24 26.57 15.10
CA LYS A 396 -20.26 26.81 16.10
C LYS A 396 -21.00 25.53 16.44
N ILE A 397 -21.21 25.26 17.73
CA ILE A 397 -21.96 24.10 18.20
C ILE A 397 -23.38 24.56 18.54
N VAL A 398 -24.36 24.00 17.83
CA VAL A 398 -25.79 24.35 17.97
C VAL A 398 -26.62 23.07 17.89
N ASP A 399 -27.46 22.82 18.89
CA ASP A 399 -28.45 21.73 18.90
C ASP A 399 -27.86 20.34 18.59
N GLY A 400 -26.66 20.04 19.10
CA GLY A 400 -25.97 18.77 18.84
C GLY A 400 -25.36 18.64 17.44
N GLU A 401 -25.36 19.72 16.66
CA GLU A 401 -24.60 19.85 15.42
C GLU A 401 -23.40 20.78 15.62
N THR A 402 -22.33 20.53 14.88
CA THR A 402 -21.22 21.46 14.71
C THR A 402 -21.26 22.04 13.30
N VAL A 403 -21.31 23.36 13.21
CA VAL A 403 -21.61 24.13 12.00
C VAL A 403 -20.42 25.01 11.64
N PHE A 404 -20.03 25.00 10.37
CA PHE A 404 -18.95 25.86 9.86
C PHE A 404 -19.14 26.20 8.40
N GLU A 405 -18.52 27.28 7.94
CA GLU A 405 -18.42 27.59 6.52
C GLU A 405 -17.13 27.01 5.96
N LEU A 406 -17.23 26.37 4.80
CA LEU A 406 -16.10 25.81 4.08
C LEU A 406 -16.09 26.35 2.65
N THR A 407 -14.94 26.87 2.25
CA THR A 407 -14.68 27.31 0.88
C THR A 407 -13.58 26.45 0.30
N LEU A 408 -13.86 25.80 -0.83
CA LEU A 408 -12.92 24.92 -1.53
C LEU A 408 -12.72 25.37 -2.97
N GLU A 409 -11.46 25.46 -3.39
CA GLU A 409 -11.04 25.62 -4.77
C GLU A 409 -11.41 24.37 -5.61
N PRO A 410 -11.42 24.49 -6.95
CA PRO A 410 -11.68 23.34 -7.82
C PRO A 410 -10.70 22.19 -7.53
N LYS A 411 -11.23 20.98 -7.34
CA LYS A 411 -10.46 19.74 -7.08
C LYS A 411 -9.68 19.74 -5.77
N GLU A 412 -9.97 20.67 -4.87
CA GLU A 412 -9.41 20.68 -3.52
C GLU A 412 -10.13 19.66 -2.62
N VAL A 413 -9.40 19.14 -1.65
CA VAL A 413 -9.91 18.29 -0.58
C VAL A 413 -9.36 18.78 0.75
N VAL A 414 -10.23 18.78 1.75
CA VAL A 414 -9.85 18.99 3.15
C VAL A 414 -10.11 17.71 3.94
N ALA A 415 -9.18 17.34 4.80
CA ALA A 415 -9.36 16.35 5.85
C ALA A 415 -9.46 17.07 7.20
N LEU A 416 -10.50 16.73 7.96
CA LEU A 416 -10.82 17.32 9.25
C LEU A 416 -10.82 16.22 10.31
N ARG A 417 -10.05 16.38 11.39
CA ARG A 417 -10.04 15.42 12.50
C ARG A 417 -10.91 15.89 13.65
N THR A 418 -11.68 15.00 14.25
CA THR A 418 -12.53 15.33 15.39
C THR A 418 -11.74 15.39 16.69
N ALA A 419 -11.91 16.48 17.43
CA ALA A 419 -11.59 16.57 18.85
C ALA A 419 -12.91 16.54 19.64
N GLU A 420 -12.99 15.72 20.67
CA GLU A 420 -14.13 15.78 21.59
C GLU A 420 -13.91 16.94 22.55
N ILE A 421 -14.97 17.70 22.83
CA ILE A 421 -14.91 18.81 23.77
C ILE A 421 -15.91 18.64 24.91
N GLU A 422 -15.53 19.19 26.06
CA GLU A 422 -16.38 19.33 27.24
C GLU A 422 -16.43 20.81 27.64
N GLY A 423 -17.58 21.26 28.14
CA GLY A 423 -17.77 22.64 28.60
C GLY A 423 -18.85 23.41 27.84
N GLU A 424 -18.81 24.73 28.03
CA GLU A 424 -19.86 25.68 27.64
C GLU A 424 -19.57 26.42 26.32
N ALA A 425 -18.35 26.29 25.78
CA ALA A 425 -17.99 26.94 24.52
C ALA A 425 -18.97 26.56 23.39
N ALA A 426 -19.55 27.59 22.80
CA ALA A 426 -20.48 27.47 21.68
C ALA A 426 -19.80 27.86 20.36
N GLU A 427 -18.79 28.73 20.41
CA GLU A 427 -18.02 29.16 19.25
C GLU A 427 -16.54 28.89 19.45
N ILE A 428 -15.96 28.11 18.55
CA ILE A 428 -14.57 27.66 18.62
C ILE A 428 -13.93 27.86 17.25
N SER A 429 -12.83 28.59 17.22
CA SER A 429 -11.95 28.70 16.08
C SER A 429 -10.73 27.81 16.31
N VAL A 430 -10.46 26.94 15.36
CA VAL A 430 -9.27 26.08 15.37
C VAL A 430 -8.37 26.51 14.21
N SER A 431 -7.09 26.70 14.48
CA SER A 431 -6.07 26.83 13.43
C SER A 431 -5.04 25.72 13.57
N ALA A 432 -4.59 25.20 12.44
CA ALA A 432 -3.53 24.22 12.37
C ALA A 432 -2.52 24.64 11.31
N ASP A 433 -1.25 24.50 11.63
CA ASP A 433 -0.17 24.50 10.66
C ASP A 433 0.74 23.29 10.91
N GLU A 434 1.89 23.25 10.24
CA GLU A 434 2.82 22.13 10.35
C GLU A 434 3.40 21.94 11.77
N GLN A 435 3.34 22.95 12.64
CA GLN A 435 4.03 22.96 13.94
C GLN A 435 3.08 23.17 15.11
N GLU A 436 1.89 23.71 14.90
CA GLU A 436 1.01 24.15 15.97
C GLU A 436 -0.47 23.93 15.66
N ILE A 437 -1.21 23.48 16.67
CA ILE A 437 -2.68 23.51 16.68
C ILE A 437 -3.09 24.50 17.76
N ALA A 438 -3.83 25.54 17.39
CA ALA A 438 -4.34 26.55 18.31
C ALA A 438 -5.87 26.58 18.32
N PHE A 439 -6.43 26.67 19.52
CA PHE A 439 -7.86 26.80 19.76
C PHE A 439 -8.14 28.17 20.37
N GLN A 440 -9.20 28.82 19.90
CA GLN A 440 -9.74 30.05 20.47
C GLN A 440 -11.24 29.85 20.66
N ALA A 441 -11.74 30.05 21.88
CA ALA A 441 -13.15 29.84 22.22
C ALA A 441 -13.79 31.03 22.95
N ASP A 442 -15.10 31.16 22.83
CA ASP A 442 -15.92 32.17 23.51
C ASP A 442 -16.11 31.91 25.02
N ALA A 443 -15.91 30.66 25.46
CA ALA A 443 -15.99 30.26 26.86
C ALA A 443 -14.96 29.17 27.20
N PRO A 444 -14.71 28.88 28.50
CA PRO A 444 -13.85 27.78 28.90
C PRO A 444 -14.35 26.43 28.39
N PHE A 445 -13.43 25.59 27.91
CA PHE A 445 -13.72 24.24 27.43
C PHE A 445 -12.49 23.36 27.61
N ALA A 446 -12.70 22.06 27.83
CA ALA A 446 -11.67 21.03 27.76
C ALA A 446 -11.82 20.27 26.45
N PHE A 447 -10.74 19.64 25.97
CA PHE A 447 -10.78 18.80 24.79
C PHE A 447 -9.98 17.51 24.99
N THR A 448 -10.42 16.47 24.30
CA THR A 448 -9.75 15.19 24.20
C THR A 448 -9.37 14.94 22.75
N LEU A 449 -8.08 14.76 22.52
CA LEU A 449 -7.53 14.25 21.26
C LEU A 449 -7.03 12.83 21.50
N PRO A 450 -7.26 11.90 20.57
CA PRO A 450 -6.58 10.61 20.65
C PRO A 450 -5.08 10.83 20.45
N SER A 451 -4.27 10.01 21.12
CA SER A 451 -2.85 9.84 20.79
C SER A 451 -2.79 9.18 19.40
N ALA A 452 -2.82 9.98 18.35
CA ALA A 452 -2.79 9.50 16.98
C ALA A 452 -1.63 10.15 16.23
N ASP A 453 -1.05 9.39 15.29
CA ASP A 453 -0.13 9.93 14.32
C ASP A 453 -0.92 10.89 13.41
N PHE A 454 -0.67 12.18 13.55
CA PHE A 454 -1.20 13.20 12.65
C PHE A 454 -0.25 13.25 11.46
N ASP A 455 -0.65 12.62 10.36
CA ASP A 455 0.12 12.54 9.12
C ASP A 455 1.53 11.91 9.32
N GLY A 456 1.62 10.87 10.14
CA GLY A 456 2.89 10.20 10.48
C GLY A 456 3.68 10.86 11.61
N ARG A 457 3.09 11.84 12.31
CA ARG A 457 3.71 12.54 13.45
C ARG A 457 3.00 12.17 14.74
N ARG A 458 3.71 11.51 15.65
CA ARG A 458 3.20 11.20 16.99
C ARG A 458 2.98 12.50 17.76
N ILE A 459 1.76 12.73 18.22
CA ILE A 459 1.46 13.86 19.09
C ILE A 459 1.39 13.40 20.54
N ASP A 460 2.41 13.72 21.34
CA ASP A 460 2.37 13.62 22.79
C ASP A 460 1.87 14.96 23.36
N TYR A 461 0.85 14.96 24.21
CA TYR A 461 0.29 16.17 24.80
C TYR A 461 0.38 16.17 26.33
N GLU A 462 0.72 17.32 26.93
CA GLU A 462 0.35 17.68 28.30
C GLU A 462 -0.42 19.01 28.22
N ALA A 463 -1.76 18.95 28.12
CA ALA A 463 -2.59 20.15 28.13
C ALA A 463 -2.79 20.62 29.58
N LYS A 464 -2.17 21.74 29.97
CA LYS A 464 -2.46 22.45 31.22
C LYS A 464 -3.16 23.76 30.92
N PHE A 465 -4.39 23.89 31.44
CA PHE A 465 -5.18 25.12 31.41
C PHE A 465 -4.45 26.28 32.10
N VAL A 466 -4.60 27.48 31.55
CA VAL A 466 -4.40 28.73 32.29
C VAL A 466 -5.74 29.47 32.34
N SER A 467 -6.51 29.26 33.41
CA SER A 467 -7.70 30.08 33.67
C SER A 467 -7.27 31.50 34.06
N GLY A 468 -7.77 32.54 33.40
CA GLY A 468 -7.69 33.90 33.97
C GLY A 468 -7.71 35.10 33.03
N LYS A 469 -7.82 34.96 31.70
CA LYS A 469 -7.99 36.11 30.80
C LYS A 469 -9.03 35.83 29.73
N THR A 470 -9.71 36.89 29.30
CA THR A 470 -10.81 36.94 28.31
C THR A 470 -10.46 36.42 26.92
N ASP A 471 -9.23 35.94 26.69
CA ASP A 471 -8.79 35.26 25.49
C ASP A 471 -8.42 33.82 25.87
N ASN A 472 -9.40 32.91 25.83
CA ASN A 472 -9.19 31.48 26.10
C ASN A 472 -8.50 30.83 24.89
N ALA A 473 -7.21 31.12 24.71
CA ALA A 473 -6.36 30.53 23.69
C ALA A 473 -5.54 29.37 24.27
N VAL A 474 -5.58 28.22 23.62
CA VAL A 474 -4.73 27.06 23.95
C VAL A 474 -3.98 26.67 22.69
N SER A 475 -2.66 26.52 22.77
CA SER A 475 -1.87 25.97 21.67
C SER A 475 -1.10 24.73 22.04
N LEU A 476 -0.98 23.83 21.06
CA LEU A 476 -0.30 22.55 21.14
C LEU A 476 0.80 22.55 20.10
N LYS A 477 2.05 22.41 20.54
CA LYS A 477 3.18 22.22 19.63
C LYS A 477 3.27 20.77 19.20
N LEU A 478 3.33 20.55 17.88
CA LEU A 478 3.62 19.26 17.28
C LEU A 478 5.12 19.01 17.43
N LEU A 479 5.50 17.98 18.19
CA LEU A 479 6.90 17.56 18.26
C LEU A 479 7.22 16.79 16.97
N PRO A 480 8.31 17.13 16.26
CA PRO A 480 8.76 16.30 15.16
C PRO A 480 9.10 14.91 15.70
N ALA A 481 8.64 13.86 14.99
CA ALA A 481 9.20 12.52 15.18
C ALA A 481 10.72 12.65 15.00
N CYS A 482 11.47 12.27 16.04
CA CYS A 482 12.86 12.68 16.22
C CYS A 482 13.73 12.56 14.95
N GLY A 483 14.40 13.65 14.60
CA GLY A 483 15.49 13.71 13.62
C GLY A 483 16.29 15.00 13.78
N ILE A 484 17.48 14.90 14.38
CA ILE A 484 18.56 15.91 14.35
C ILE A 484 19.64 15.28 13.44
N PHE A 485 20.34 15.90 12.47
CA PHE A 485 20.90 17.24 12.26
C PHE A 485 20.99 17.58 10.74
N ALA A 486 21.28 18.85 10.44
CA ALA A 486 21.73 19.36 9.15
C ALA A 486 23.01 18.65 8.66
N PRO A 487 23.03 18.17 7.40
CA PRO A 487 23.88 18.82 6.39
C PRO A 487 23.27 18.71 4.96
N GLU A 488 22.20 19.45 4.68
CA GLU A 488 21.64 19.48 3.31
C GLU A 488 22.63 20.08 2.30
N GLU A 489 23.45 21.07 2.71
CA GLU A 489 24.42 21.73 1.83
C GLU A 489 25.62 20.85 1.46
N SER A 490 26.14 20.05 2.39
CA SER A 490 27.31 19.19 2.13
C SER A 490 26.96 17.98 1.27
N MET A 491 25.74 17.45 1.40
CA MET A 491 25.32 16.26 0.68
C MET A 491 24.84 16.56 -0.74
N THR A 492 24.15 17.69 -0.95
CA THR A 492 23.81 18.18 -2.30
C THR A 492 25.08 18.37 -3.14
N ALA A 493 26.18 18.84 -2.53
CA ALA A 493 27.48 18.95 -3.19
C ALA A 493 28.10 17.58 -3.54
N PHE A 494 27.96 16.57 -2.68
CA PHE A 494 28.41 15.19 -2.95
C PHE A 494 27.64 14.55 -4.13
N LEU A 495 26.34 14.84 -4.23
CA LEU A 495 25.39 14.24 -5.19
C LEU A 495 25.28 15.00 -6.52
N ALA A 496 25.80 16.22 -6.62
CA ALA A 496 25.79 17.04 -7.85
C ALA A 496 26.69 16.51 -8.99
N GLU A 497 27.62 15.59 -8.71
CA GLU A 497 28.59 15.10 -9.70
C GLU A 497 28.32 13.62 -10.04
N GLY A 498 28.09 13.35 -11.33
CA GLY A 498 27.50 12.12 -11.88
C GLY A 498 28.32 10.83 -11.83
N GLU A 499 29.13 10.61 -10.80
CA GLU A 499 29.90 9.36 -10.62
C GLU A 499 29.22 8.40 -9.63
N THR A 500 29.19 7.11 -9.96
CA THR A 500 28.63 6.06 -9.09
C THR A 500 29.68 5.66 -8.03
N PRO A 501 29.41 5.81 -6.74
CA PRO A 501 30.39 5.53 -5.70
C PRO A 501 30.51 4.02 -5.43
N ALA A 502 31.72 3.59 -5.07
CA ALA A 502 31.98 2.20 -4.65
C ALA A 502 31.45 1.93 -3.24
N LEU A 503 30.99 0.70 -2.98
CA LEU A 503 30.34 0.33 -1.73
C LEU A 503 31.07 -0.81 -1.00
N GLU A 504 31.34 -0.61 0.29
CA GLU A 504 31.89 -1.64 1.20
C GLU A 504 30.88 -1.92 2.32
N ALA A 505 30.69 -3.21 2.67
CA ALA A 505 29.69 -3.67 3.65
C ALA A 505 30.30 -4.51 4.77
N GLY A 506 29.82 -4.31 6.01
CA GLY A 506 30.08 -5.17 7.17
C GLY A 506 29.38 -6.55 7.07
N SER A 507 29.85 -7.54 7.82
CA SER A 507 29.53 -8.97 7.66
C SER A 507 28.15 -9.43 8.15
N GLU A 508 27.26 -8.53 8.58
CA GLU A 508 25.92 -8.88 9.07
C GLU A 508 24.84 -8.73 7.98
N LYS A 509 23.92 -9.70 7.90
CA LYS A 509 22.89 -9.83 6.85
C LYS A 509 22.09 -8.54 6.58
N GLU A 510 21.73 -7.79 7.63
CA GLU A 510 20.99 -6.53 7.49
C GLU A 510 21.85 -5.39 6.91
N VAL A 511 23.14 -5.35 7.26
CA VAL A 511 24.10 -4.39 6.70
C VAL A 511 24.32 -4.68 5.22
N GLN A 512 24.42 -5.96 4.86
CA GLN A 512 24.55 -6.40 3.48
C GLN A 512 23.31 -6.02 2.63
N ILE A 513 22.09 -6.19 3.16
CA ILE A 513 20.86 -5.79 2.45
C ILE A 513 20.83 -4.27 2.22
N ALA A 514 21.20 -3.48 3.22
CA ALA A 514 21.27 -2.02 3.10
C ALA A 514 22.31 -1.61 2.05
N ALA A 515 23.49 -2.23 2.10
CA ALA A 515 24.57 -2.07 1.13
C ALA A 515 24.15 -2.37 -0.32
N GLU A 516 23.58 -3.55 -0.56
CA GLU A 516 23.08 -3.95 -1.89
C GLU A 516 21.99 -3.00 -2.40
N SER A 517 21.12 -2.54 -1.50
CA SER A 517 20.06 -1.57 -1.82
C SER A 517 20.62 -0.21 -2.24
N VAL A 518 21.70 0.25 -1.62
CA VAL A 518 22.39 1.51 -1.97
C VAL A 518 23.11 1.36 -3.31
N ALA A 519 23.82 0.26 -3.51
CA ALA A 519 24.59 0.00 -4.73
C ALA A 519 23.71 -0.08 -6.00
N MET A 520 22.50 -0.63 -5.90
CA MET A 520 21.57 -0.74 -7.04
C MET A 520 20.87 0.58 -7.41
N TYR A 521 20.87 1.57 -6.53
CA TYR A 521 20.01 2.75 -6.65
C TYR A 521 20.41 3.69 -7.79
N ARG A 522 21.68 4.12 -7.78
CA ARG A 522 22.23 5.14 -8.69
C ARG A 522 22.42 4.67 -10.14
N PRO A 523 22.81 3.41 -10.41
CA PRO A 523 22.81 2.88 -11.78
C PRO A 523 21.41 2.86 -12.41
N THR A 524 20.39 2.53 -11.61
CA THR A 524 18.98 2.48 -12.05
C THR A 524 18.46 3.89 -12.39
N GLU A 525 18.78 4.89 -11.57
CA GLU A 525 18.51 6.31 -11.80
C GLU A 525 19.15 6.82 -13.10
N THR A 526 20.45 6.59 -13.28
CA THR A 526 21.23 7.08 -14.43
C THR A 526 20.70 6.51 -15.74
N ALA A 527 20.29 5.24 -15.74
CA ALA A 527 19.67 4.60 -16.90
C ALA A 527 18.31 5.23 -17.26
N SER A 528 17.52 5.63 -16.26
CA SER A 528 16.21 6.26 -16.45
C SER A 528 16.33 7.68 -17.03
N LEU A 529 17.22 8.50 -16.45
CA LEU A 529 17.46 9.88 -16.88
C LEU A 529 17.99 9.97 -18.32
N ARG A 530 18.98 9.13 -18.67
CA ARG A 530 19.57 9.11 -20.03
C ARG A 530 18.55 8.86 -21.13
N ARG A 531 17.47 8.13 -20.84
CA ARG A 531 16.49 7.71 -21.83
C ARG A 531 15.32 8.67 -21.98
N PHE A 532 14.81 9.19 -20.88
CA PHE A 532 13.55 9.93 -20.89
C PHE A 532 13.74 11.44 -20.78
N GLY A 533 14.94 11.91 -20.43
CA GLY A 533 15.22 13.32 -20.18
C GLY A 533 14.43 13.91 -18.99
N ASN A 534 13.62 13.10 -18.32
CA ASN A 534 12.88 13.33 -17.08
C ASN A 534 12.39 11.98 -16.53
N LEU A 535 11.97 11.93 -15.27
CA LEU A 535 11.47 10.69 -14.63
C LEU A 535 9.94 10.56 -14.67
N ASN A 536 9.23 11.47 -15.36
CA ASN A 536 7.76 11.57 -15.35
C ASN A 536 7.05 10.63 -16.34
N GLY A 537 7.80 9.92 -17.19
CA GLY A 537 7.24 9.00 -18.17
C GLY A 537 7.14 7.58 -17.61
N ASN A 538 5.92 7.12 -17.26
CA ASN A 538 5.54 5.71 -17.04
C ASN A 538 6.70 4.79 -16.66
N ALA A 539 7.31 5.01 -15.48
CA ALA A 539 8.43 4.20 -15.01
C ALA A 539 8.08 2.69 -14.94
N GLY A 540 6.78 2.37 -14.83
CA GLY A 540 6.23 1.01 -14.88
C GLY A 540 6.17 0.34 -16.26
N PHE A 541 6.79 0.89 -17.31
CA PHE A 541 6.81 0.27 -18.65
C PHE A 541 8.15 0.42 -19.38
N LEU A 542 9.25 -0.01 -18.75
CA LEU A 542 10.54 -0.18 -19.44
C LEU A 542 10.77 -1.64 -19.90
N ASP A 543 11.35 -1.79 -21.11
CA ASP A 543 11.83 -3.03 -21.73
C ASP A 543 13.27 -3.33 -21.28
N ALA A 544 13.56 -4.47 -20.63
CA ALA A 544 14.93 -4.76 -20.16
C ALA A 544 15.93 -5.08 -21.26
N LYS A 545 15.54 -5.10 -22.53
CA LYS A 545 16.55 -5.06 -23.61
C LYS A 545 17.43 -3.80 -23.53
N LEU A 546 17.03 -2.79 -22.74
CA LEU A 546 17.79 -1.57 -22.52
C LEU A 546 18.55 -1.54 -21.18
N ALA A 547 18.31 -2.52 -20.29
CA ALA A 547 19.24 -2.88 -19.22
C ALA A 547 20.20 -3.93 -19.80
N LYS A 548 21.18 -3.50 -20.59
CA LYS A 548 22.18 -4.44 -21.11
C LYS A 548 22.96 -5.05 -19.93
N PRO A 549 23.36 -6.34 -20.01
CA PRO A 549 24.06 -7.07 -18.96
C PRO A 549 25.57 -6.73 -18.90
N ASP A 550 25.93 -5.47 -19.12
CA ASP A 550 27.32 -4.98 -18.96
C ASP A 550 27.56 -4.38 -17.56
N LEU A 551 26.59 -4.54 -16.64
CA LEU A 551 26.76 -4.21 -15.22
C LEU A 551 27.55 -5.35 -14.55
N GLU A 552 28.88 -5.24 -14.56
CA GLU A 552 29.70 -5.93 -13.58
C GLU A 552 29.26 -5.47 -12.18
N ILE A 553 28.72 -6.39 -11.39
CA ILE A 553 28.54 -6.18 -9.95
C ILE A 553 29.94 -6.04 -9.37
N VAL A 554 30.33 -4.82 -9.01
CA VAL A 554 31.69 -4.51 -8.57
C VAL A 554 31.94 -5.11 -7.19
N GLN A 555 32.76 -6.16 -7.13
CA GLN A 555 33.62 -6.40 -5.97
C GLN A 555 34.81 -5.44 -6.09
N VAL A 556 35.00 -4.51 -5.15
CA VAL A 556 36.26 -3.76 -5.11
C VAL A 556 37.25 -4.45 -4.17
N GLY A 557 38.30 -5.00 -4.77
CA GLY A 557 39.56 -5.30 -4.09
C GLY A 557 40.43 -4.04 -3.99
N LYS A 558 41.12 -3.90 -2.86
CA LYS A 558 42.16 -2.92 -2.49
C LYS A 558 42.53 -1.88 -3.56
N GLY A 559 42.05 -0.65 -3.35
CA GLY A 559 42.59 0.56 -3.99
C GLY A 559 41.77 1.12 -5.14
N ALA A 560 40.50 1.49 -4.90
CA ALA A 560 39.78 2.36 -5.82
C ALA A 560 39.95 3.85 -5.43
N ALA A 561 40.32 4.67 -6.42
CA ALA A 561 40.22 6.14 -6.37
C ALA A 561 38.79 6.56 -6.74
N GLY A 562 38.25 7.61 -6.09
CA GLY A 562 36.91 8.15 -6.34
C GLY A 562 36.00 8.15 -5.11
N LYS A 563 34.77 8.67 -5.29
CA LYS A 563 33.76 8.78 -4.22
C LYS A 563 33.33 7.39 -3.70
N LYS A 564 33.09 7.26 -2.39
CA LYS A 564 32.76 6.01 -1.70
C LYS A 564 31.55 6.18 -0.79
N ILE A 565 30.72 5.14 -0.71
CA ILE A 565 29.69 5.02 0.31
C ILE A 565 30.02 3.80 1.17
N LEU A 566 30.28 4.01 2.46
CA LEU A 566 30.48 2.93 3.42
C LEU A 566 29.17 2.68 4.14
N VAL A 567 28.71 1.42 4.16
CA VAL A 567 27.49 1.02 4.87
C VAL A 567 27.84 -0.01 5.91
N GLY A 568 27.61 0.30 7.19
CA GLY A 568 28.16 -0.51 8.25
C GLY A 568 27.67 -0.13 9.64
N THR A 569 27.94 -1.00 10.61
CA THR A 569 27.80 -0.64 12.01
C THR A 569 28.90 0.33 12.42
N THR A 570 28.80 0.94 13.60
CA THR A 570 29.85 1.81 14.15
C THR A 570 31.25 1.16 14.19
N ALA A 571 31.33 -0.18 14.27
CA ALA A 571 32.61 -0.91 14.24
C ALA A 571 33.26 -0.95 12.85
N ASP A 572 32.48 -0.68 11.80
CA ASP A 572 32.91 -0.78 10.40
C ASP A 572 33.47 0.56 9.85
N PHE A 573 33.39 1.67 10.61
CA PHE A 573 33.86 2.99 10.16
C PHE A 573 35.22 3.35 10.78
N PRO A 574 36.30 3.39 9.97
CA PRO A 574 37.64 3.73 10.47
C PRO A 574 37.68 5.17 11.02
N GLY A 575 38.14 5.33 12.26
CA GLY A 575 38.33 6.66 12.87
C GLY A 575 37.06 7.31 13.42
N LEU A 576 35.91 6.63 13.39
CA LEU A 576 34.71 7.10 14.08
C LEU A 576 34.86 6.87 15.59
N GLU A 577 35.13 7.94 16.35
CA GLU A 577 35.00 7.91 17.80
C GLU A 577 33.52 8.00 18.18
N VAL A 578 32.99 6.92 18.75
CA VAL A 578 31.58 6.79 19.10
C VAL A 578 31.43 6.99 20.61
N PRO A 579 30.84 8.11 21.06
CA PRO A 579 30.50 8.31 22.47
C PRO A 579 29.67 7.15 23.02
N GLU A 580 29.80 6.85 24.31
CA GLU A 580 28.97 5.82 24.98
C GLU A 580 27.46 6.03 24.73
N ASN A 581 27.04 7.30 24.62
CA ASN A 581 25.66 7.73 24.38
C ASN A 581 25.34 8.09 22.90
N PHE A 582 25.96 7.41 21.93
CA PHE A 582 25.75 7.72 20.52
C PHE A 582 24.27 7.59 20.10
N PRO A 583 23.69 8.63 19.46
CA PRO A 583 22.23 8.84 19.47
C PRO A 583 21.41 8.06 18.44
N GLY A 584 21.99 7.10 17.69
CA GLY A 584 21.23 6.18 16.83
C GLY A 584 21.74 6.10 15.39
N PRO A 585 20.88 5.96 14.38
CA PRO A 585 21.30 5.92 12.96
C PRO A 585 21.96 7.24 12.54
N PHE A 586 22.93 7.20 11.62
CA PHE A 586 23.63 8.39 11.16
C PHE A 586 24.03 8.35 9.68
N LEU A 587 24.12 9.55 9.11
CA LEU A 587 24.79 9.83 7.84
C LEU A 587 25.92 10.81 8.13
N ALA A 588 27.13 10.52 7.66
CA ALA A 588 28.28 11.39 7.90
C ALA A 588 29.20 11.42 6.68
N MET A 589 29.78 12.58 6.38
CA MET A 589 30.85 12.70 5.39
C MET A 589 32.15 13.01 6.11
N PRO A 590 33.02 12.02 6.39
CA PRO A 590 34.31 12.30 7.03
C PRO A 590 35.23 13.13 6.14
N ASP A 591 35.01 13.09 4.83
CA ASP A 591 35.74 13.84 3.81
C ASP A 591 34.84 14.10 2.59
N ALA A 592 35.35 14.86 1.62
CA ALA A 592 34.60 15.26 0.43
C ALA A 592 34.23 14.08 -0.49
N ASP A 593 34.93 12.95 -0.36
CA ASP A 593 34.81 11.80 -1.25
C ASP A 593 34.14 10.61 -0.57
N THR A 594 33.83 10.67 0.71
CA THR A 594 33.30 9.52 1.46
C THR A 594 32.00 9.89 2.16
N LEU A 595 30.97 9.07 1.98
CA LEU A 595 29.74 9.09 2.76
C LEU A 595 29.64 7.82 3.60
N TRP A 596 29.34 7.97 4.88
CA TRP A 596 29.06 6.90 5.82
C TRP A 596 27.55 6.81 6.05
N ILE A 597 27.02 5.59 5.96
CA ILE A 597 25.64 5.25 6.29
C ILE A 597 25.68 4.20 7.39
N GLY A 598 25.40 4.60 8.63
CA GLY A 598 25.70 3.73 9.75
C GLY A 598 24.81 3.83 10.98
N GLY A 599 25.12 2.99 11.96
CA GLY A 599 24.43 2.92 13.24
C GLY A 599 25.12 1.93 14.19
N ARG A 600 24.82 1.96 15.49
CA ARG A 600 25.41 1.02 16.46
C ARG A 600 24.88 -0.42 16.29
N THR A 601 23.67 -0.56 15.75
CA THR A 601 23.04 -1.86 15.45
C THR A 601 22.62 -1.93 14.00
N PRO A 602 22.42 -3.12 13.42
CA PRO A 602 22.01 -3.25 12.02
C PRO A 602 20.65 -2.62 11.70
N ASP A 603 19.72 -2.62 12.66
CA ASP A 603 18.44 -1.90 12.53
C ASP A 603 18.67 -0.39 12.38
N GLN A 604 19.64 0.17 13.09
CA GLN A 604 20.05 1.56 12.92
C GLN A 604 20.75 1.79 11.57
N VAL A 605 21.61 0.87 11.11
CA VAL A 605 22.20 0.98 9.75
C VAL A 605 21.11 1.02 8.69
N ARG A 606 20.09 0.15 8.81
CA ARG A 606 18.93 0.16 7.92
C ARG A 606 18.15 1.48 7.98
N LYS A 607 17.90 2.01 9.17
CA LYS A 607 17.26 3.32 9.35
C LYS A 607 18.07 4.44 8.71
N ALA A 608 19.39 4.45 8.86
CA ALA A 608 20.27 5.40 8.20
C ALA A 608 20.20 5.30 6.67
N ALA A 609 20.20 4.09 6.12
CA ALA A 609 20.03 3.88 4.69
C ALA A 609 18.67 4.39 4.18
N LEU A 610 17.59 4.21 4.95
CA LEU A 610 16.29 4.78 4.62
C LEU A 610 16.30 6.31 4.60
N VAL A 611 16.99 6.95 5.55
CA VAL A 611 17.18 8.41 5.55
C VAL A 611 17.99 8.85 4.33
N TYR A 612 19.03 8.12 3.95
CA TYR A 612 19.81 8.40 2.74
C TYR A 612 18.93 8.33 1.47
N PHE A 613 18.09 7.31 1.35
CA PHE A 613 17.14 7.21 0.23
C PHE A 613 16.12 8.35 0.23
N ASP A 614 15.54 8.70 1.39
CA ASP A 614 14.59 9.82 1.50
C ASP A 614 15.23 11.16 1.11
N MET A 615 16.49 11.39 1.49
CA MET A 615 17.20 12.61 1.09
C MET A 615 17.51 12.65 -0.40
N LEU A 616 17.87 11.51 -1.01
CA LEU A 616 18.01 11.39 -2.46
C LEU A 616 16.69 11.73 -3.16
N ASP A 617 15.58 11.18 -2.66
CA ASP A 617 14.24 11.43 -3.20
C ASP A 617 13.83 12.92 -3.11
N ARG A 618 14.22 13.60 -2.03
CA ARG A 618 13.98 15.05 -1.83
C ARG A 618 14.83 15.92 -2.74
N GLU A 619 16.13 15.65 -2.84
CA GLU A 619 17.02 16.39 -3.74
C GLU A 619 16.52 16.25 -5.19
N TRP A 620 16.05 15.07 -5.56
CA TRP A 620 15.46 14.84 -6.88
C TRP A 620 14.13 15.54 -7.11
N SER A 621 13.28 15.61 -6.09
CA SER A 621 12.02 16.37 -6.18
C SER A 621 12.24 17.87 -6.39
N SER A 622 13.46 18.37 -6.10
CA SER A 622 13.86 19.76 -6.28
C SER A 622 14.55 20.08 -7.62
N ARG A 623 14.92 19.06 -8.41
CA ARG A 623 15.54 19.18 -9.75
C ARG A 623 14.50 18.94 -10.85
#